data_AF-A0A0A9QWG4-F1
#
_entry.id   AF-A0A0A9QWG4-F1
#
_cell.length_a   1.000
_cell.length_b   1.000
_cell.length_c   1.000
_cell.angle_alpha   90.00
_cell.angle_beta   90.00
_cell.angle_gamma   90.00
#
_symmetry.space_group_name_H-M   'P 1'
#
loop_
_entity.id
_entity.type
_entity.pdbx_description
1 polymer ?
#
loop_
_entity_poly.entity_id
_entity_poly.type
_entity_poly.pdbx_seq_one_letter_code
_entity_poly.pdbx_strand_id
1 'polypeptide(L)' 'MRSASVVILPCRHLCVCPDCEPAVYGTNALWAAAVPACPVCRGAVTGTVQVVFS' A
#
# COMPACT_ATOMS: atom_id res chain seq x y z
N MET A 1 -8.94 -14.97 -4.04
CA MET A 1 -9.01 -13.49 -4.16
C MET A 1 -8.91 -12.92 -2.76
N ARG A 2 -8.07 -11.91 -2.53
CA ARG A 2 -7.89 -11.28 -1.21
C ARG A 2 -8.52 -9.89 -1.24
N SER A 3 -9.30 -9.54 -0.22
CA SER A 3 -9.96 -8.25 -0.14
C SER A 3 -8.96 -7.13 0.17
N ALA A 4 -9.18 -5.96 -0.43
CA ALA A 4 -8.42 -4.77 -0.06
C ALA A 4 -8.80 -4.35 1.36
N SER A 5 -7.80 -4.15 2.21
CA SER A 5 -7.96 -3.75 3.61
C SER A 5 -6.87 -2.78 4.06
N VAL A 6 -6.15 -2.18 3.12
CA VAL A 6 -5.06 -1.23 3.37
C VAL A 6 -5.32 0.07 2.63
N VAL A 7 -5.41 1.15 3.38
CA VAL A 7 -5.54 2.52 2.87
C VAL A 7 -4.15 3.12 2.67
N ILE A 8 -3.90 3.68 1.49
CA ILE A 8 -2.62 4.31 1.13
C ILE A 8 -2.66 5.81 1.47
N LEU A 9 -1.69 6.33 2.22
CA LEU A 9 -1.58 7.76 2.53
C LEU A 9 -0.57 8.45 1.59
N PRO A 10 -0.82 9.71 1.19
CA PRO A 10 -1.95 10.57 1.58
C PRO A 10 -3.20 10.43 0.68
N CYS A 11 -3.12 9.66 -0.40
CA CYS A 11 -4.18 9.61 -1.43
C CYS A 11 -5.49 8.90 -1.02
N ARG A 12 -5.49 8.18 0.10
CA ARG A 12 -6.63 7.44 0.70
C ARG A 12 -7.24 6.33 -0.16
N HIS A 13 -6.55 5.84 -1.17
CA HIS A 13 -7.03 4.69 -1.95
C HIS A 13 -6.97 3.41 -1.11
N LEU A 14 -8.10 2.70 -1.03
CA LEU A 14 -8.21 1.35 -0.47
C LEU A 14 -8.09 0.33 -1.61
N CYS A 15 -6.86 -0.08 -1.90
CA CYS A 15 -6.57 -0.84 -3.13
C CYS A 15 -5.61 -2.02 -2.93
N VAL A 16 -5.16 -2.26 -1.70
CA VAL A 16 -4.13 -3.26 -1.38
C VAL A 16 -4.62 -4.13 -0.22
N CYS A 17 -4.22 -5.40 -0.21
CA CYS A 17 -4.45 -6.36 0.87
C CYS A 17 -3.19 -6.48 1.76
N PRO A 18 -3.26 -7.05 2.98
CA PRO A 18 -2.17 -6.98 3.96
C PRO A 18 -0.85 -7.56 3.44
N ASP A 19 -0.85 -8.75 2.81
CA ASP A 19 0.42 -9.31 2.30
C ASP A 19 1.01 -8.54 1.11
N CYS A 20 0.23 -7.65 0.48
CA CYS A 20 0.72 -6.82 -0.62
C CYS A 20 1.23 -5.45 -0.14
N GLU A 21 0.91 -5.03 1.07
CA GLU A 21 1.35 -3.74 1.65
C GLU A 21 2.89 -3.60 1.69
N PRO A 22 3.66 -4.63 2.10
CA PRO A 22 5.12 -4.57 2.13
C PRO A 22 5.78 -4.34 0.77
N ALA A 23 5.07 -4.62 -0.34
CA ALA A 23 5.54 -4.37 -1.71
C ALA A 23 5.11 -2.99 -2.24
N VAL A 24 4.30 -2.24 -1.48
CA VAL A 24 3.83 -0.89 -1.83
C VAL A 24 4.50 0.18 -0.95
N TYR A 25 4.80 -0.13 0.31
CA TYR A 25 5.37 0.83 1.26
C TYR A 25 6.91 0.98 1.22
N GLY A 26 7.64 0.00 0.70
CA GLY A 26 9.10 0.05 0.54
C GLY A 26 9.88 -0.98 1.35
N THR A 27 9.21 -1.88 2.10
CA THR A 27 9.87 -2.62 3.20
C THR A 27 10.51 -3.94 2.79
N ASN A 28 10.16 -4.49 1.64
CA ASN A 28 10.85 -5.69 1.13
C ASN A 28 12.30 -5.33 0.68
N ALA A 29 13.29 -6.17 1.01
CA ALA A 29 14.71 -5.84 0.75
C ALA A 29 15.11 -5.97 -0.74
N LEU A 30 14.28 -6.56 -1.59
CA LEU A 30 14.58 -6.89 -3.00
C LEU A 30 14.31 -5.73 -3.99
N TRP A 31 13.71 -4.64 -3.52
CA TRP A 31 13.23 -3.49 -4.30
C TRP A 31 13.50 -2.16 -3.58
N ALA A 32 14.54 -2.11 -2.75
CA ALA A 32 14.94 -0.93 -1.98
C ALA A 32 15.26 0.31 -2.84
N ALA A 33 15.29 0.17 -4.17
CA ALA A 33 15.48 1.26 -5.14
C ALA A 33 14.19 1.85 -5.72
N ALA A 34 13.02 1.24 -5.48
CA ALA A 34 11.75 1.72 -6.01
C ALA A 34 11.08 2.68 -5.03
N VAL A 35 10.72 3.88 -5.53
CA VAL A 35 9.98 4.86 -4.74
C VAL A 35 8.57 4.32 -4.47
N PRO A 36 8.14 4.22 -3.20
CA PRO A 36 6.83 3.67 -2.88
C PRO A 36 5.72 4.55 -3.45
N ALA A 37 4.85 3.95 -4.27
CA ALA A 37 3.82 4.66 -5.03
C ALA A 37 2.48 3.90 -4.97
N CYS A 38 1.38 4.65 -4.88
CA CYS A 38 0.04 4.08 -4.89
C CYS A 38 -0.25 3.37 -6.23
N PRO A 39 -0.72 2.11 -6.25
CA PRO A 39 -1.04 1.40 -7.50
C PRO A 39 -2.11 2.07 -8.35
N VAL A 40 -3.00 2.87 -7.74
CA VAL A 40 -4.12 3.52 -8.40
C VAL A 40 -3.72 4.87 -9.00
N CYS A 41 -3.23 5.80 -8.16
CA CYS A 41 -2.96 7.17 -8.60
C CYS A 41 -1.48 7.46 -8.85
N ARG A 42 -0.58 6.50 -8.58
CA ARG A 42 0.88 6.64 -8.68
C ARG A 42 1.47 7.76 -7.80
N GLY A 43 0.68 8.33 -6.89
CA GLY A 43 1.15 9.29 -5.91
C GLY A 43 2.10 8.65 -4.89
N ALA A 44 3.01 9.45 -4.35
CA ALA A 44 3.96 9.00 -3.34
C ALA A 44 3.25 8.44 -2.10
N VAL A 45 3.72 7.31 -1.60
CA VAL A 45 3.21 6.70 -0.37
C VAL A 45 4.02 7.21 0.81
N THR A 46 3.35 7.85 1.77
CA THR A 46 3.96 8.30 3.02
C THR A 46 3.62 7.41 4.20
N GLY A 47 2.60 6.57 4.06
CA GLY A 47 2.14 5.64 5.10
C GLY A 47 1.00 4.77 4.62
N THR A 48 0.63 3.78 5.44
CA THR A 48 -0.51 2.90 5.20
C THR A 48 -1.32 2.67 6.47
N VAL A 49 -2.63 2.47 6.34
CA VAL A 49 -3.52 2.16 7.47
C VAL A 49 -4.30 0.88 7.16
N GLN A 50 -4.23 -0.10 8.06
CA GLN A 50 -5.04 -1.31 7.99
C GLN A 50 -6.47 -0.99 8.45
N VAL A 51 -7.47 -1.47 7.71
CA VAL A 51 -8.89 -1.34 8.07
C VAL A 51 -9.51 -2.72 8.25
N VAL A 52 -10.44 -2.82 9.19
CA VAL A 52 -11.17 -4.04 9.50
C VAL A 52 -12.65 -3.79 9.18
N PHE A 53 -13.28 -4.70 8.46
CA PHE A 53 -14.72 -4.63 8.18
C PHE A 53 -15.48 -5.41 9.26
N SER A 54 -16.56 -4.84 9.76
CA SER A 54 -17.48 -5.42 10.75
C SER A 54 -18.83 -5.74 10.13
#